data_AF-A0A1W9MMI0-F1
#
_entry.id   AF-A0A1W9MMI0-F1
#
_cell.length_a   1.000
_cell.length_b   1.000
_cell.length_c   1.000
_cell.angle_alpha   90.00
_cell.angle_beta   90.00
_cell.angle_gamma   90.00
#
_symmetry.space_group_name_H-M   'P 1'
#
loop_
_entity.id
_entity.type
_entity.pdbx_description
1 polymer ?
#
loop_
_entity_poly.entity_id
_entity_poly.type
_entity_poly.pdbx_seq_one_letter_code
_entity_poly.pdbx_strand_id
1 'polypeptide(L)'
;MDNDVNAHKDMTNKSAEEDIFSIKPGTLRDMLIRKHDKFLENYRKELTGIKEKKGREVVLKKIVEILPDKTDLLEYWSKNLEENLSRINDDALAQEIREKIMEYRKEKQDAEIEFSAKLDELDEIEKEISRDSVENSGEWLARKIESHEKSLNFWKSYKTEEEKRAEEIKRKESEKKAEEIKRKESEKKADEEKKIMDLKNKLAEEKKVMSKKAKKEKIEDK
;
A
#
# COMPACT_ATOMS: atom_id res chain seq x y z
N MET A 1 62.34 -5.06 14.26
CA MET A 1 61.74 -3.93 13.53
C MET A 1 60.34 -3.79 14.06
N ASP A 2 60.17 -2.83 14.97
CA ASP A 2 58.93 -2.56 15.68
C ASP A 2 57.95 -1.78 14.79
N ASN A 3 56.66 -2.11 14.95
CA ASN A 3 55.43 -1.32 14.75
C ASN A 3 55.22 -0.58 13.40
N ASP A 4 54.04 -0.53 12.78
CA ASP A 4 52.71 -0.53 13.37
C ASP A 4 51.63 -0.92 12.35
N VAL A 5 50.53 -1.38 12.93
CA VAL A 5 49.25 -1.75 12.36
C VAL A 5 48.51 -0.51 11.87
N ASN A 6 47.62 -0.68 10.89
CA ASN A 6 46.53 0.23 10.52
C ASN A 6 46.91 1.66 10.12
N ALA A 7 46.78 1.92 8.82
CA ALA A 7 46.29 3.20 8.36
C ALA A 7 45.27 2.99 7.24
N HIS A 8 44.18 2.26 7.54
CA HIS A 8 42.91 2.66 6.94
C HIS A 8 42.67 4.09 7.39
N LYS A 9 42.94 5.04 6.49
CA LYS A 9 42.49 6.41 6.66
C LYS A 9 40.97 6.37 6.69
N ASP A 10 40.42 6.24 7.89
CA ASP A 10 39.11 6.76 8.26
C ASP A 10 39.17 8.27 8.01
N MET A 11 38.97 8.63 6.74
CA MET A 11 38.47 9.95 6.38
C MET A 11 36.97 9.79 6.18
N THR A 12 36.27 9.30 7.22
CA THR A 12 34.89 9.73 7.45
C THR A 12 34.95 11.26 7.52
N ASN A 13 34.35 11.88 6.52
CA ASN A 13 34.20 13.32 6.41
C ASN A 13 33.57 13.85 7.71
N LYS A 14 34.39 14.28 8.67
CA LYS A 14 33.92 14.93 9.91
C LYS A 14 32.99 16.11 9.59
N SER A 15 33.21 16.77 8.46
CA SER A 15 32.32 17.82 7.93
C SER A 15 30.92 17.33 7.55
N ALA A 16 30.77 16.09 7.05
CA ALA A 16 29.44 15.54 6.73
C ALA A 16 28.70 15.09 8.00
N GLU A 17 29.43 14.60 9.00
CA GLU A 17 28.86 14.31 10.33
C GLU A 17 28.41 15.61 11.02
N GLU A 18 29.25 16.65 11.03
CA GLU A 18 28.92 17.98 11.57
C GLU A 18 27.69 18.62 10.88
N ASP A 19 27.55 18.47 9.56
CA ASP A 19 26.39 18.95 8.82
C ASP A 19 25.10 18.19 9.16
N ILE A 20 25.16 16.85 9.30
CA ILE A 20 23.97 16.03 9.63
C ILE A 20 23.46 16.31 11.04
N PHE A 21 24.34 16.53 12.01
CA PHE A 21 23.96 16.89 13.39
C PHE A 21 23.51 18.35 13.54
N SER A 22 23.72 19.21 12.54
CA SER A 22 23.21 20.59 12.51
C SER A 22 21.75 20.70 12.04
N ILE A 23 21.23 19.66 11.37
CA ILE A 23 19.88 19.67 10.79
C ILE A 23 18.85 19.48 11.90
N LYS A 24 17.83 20.36 11.93
CA LYS A 24 16.70 20.21 12.85
C LYS A 24 16.06 18.83 12.69
N PRO A 25 15.78 18.09 13.78
CA PRO A 25 15.26 16.71 13.70
C PRO A 25 14.01 16.55 12.83
N GLY A 26 13.11 17.54 12.81
CA GLY A 26 11.94 17.54 11.93
C GLY A 26 12.32 17.64 10.44
N THR A 27 13.27 18.50 10.09
CA THR A 27 13.78 18.63 8.71
C THR A 27 14.50 17.37 8.25
N LEU A 28 15.26 16.73 9.14
CA LEU A 28 15.90 15.44 8.86
C LEU A 28 14.86 14.35 8.59
N ARG A 29 13.82 14.26 9.43
CA ARG A 29 12.68 13.35 9.23
C ARG A 29 12.04 13.54 7.85
N ASP A 30 11.69 14.78 7.49
CA ASP A 30 11.03 15.09 6.22
C ASP A 30 11.92 14.79 5.00
N MET A 31 13.24 14.96 5.14
CA MET A 31 14.20 14.59 4.12
C MET A 31 14.29 13.07 3.95
N LEU A 32 14.30 12.32 5.05
CA LEU A 32 14.33 10.86 5.04
C LEU A 32 13.04 10.28 4.45
N ILE A 33 11.87 10.83 4.79
CA ILE A 33 10.58 10.47 4.17
C ILE A 33 10.65 10.62 2.66
N ARG A 34 11.03 11.82 2.16
CA ARG A 34 11.17 12.08 0.72
C ARG A 34 12.15 11.14 0.03
N LYS A 35 13.27 10.83 0.69
CA LYS A 35 14.27 9.90 0.16
C LYS A 35 13.72 8.47 0.04
N HIS A 36 13.02 7.99 1.06
CA HIS A 36 12.38 6.67 1.03
C HIS A 36 11.26 6.59 -0.01
N ASP A 37 10.41 7.62 -0.12
CA ASP A 37 9.36 7.70 -1.16
C ASP A 37 9.97 7.61 -2.57
N LYS A 38 11.05 8.36 -2.84
CA LYS A 38 11.74 8.32 -4.15
C LYS A 38 12.34 6.95 -4.45
N PHE A 39 12.94 6.27 -3.46
CA PHE A 39 13.46 4.92 -3.65
C PHE A 39 12.34 3.92 -3.94
N LEU A 40 11.22 4.01 -3.22
CA LEU A 40 10.06 3.12 -3.44
C LEU A 40 9.48 3.29 -4.84
N GLU A 41 9.36 4.52 -5.33
CA GLU A 41 8.90 4.79 -6.69
C GLU A 41 9.78 4.10 -7.73
N ASN A 42 11.09 4.26 -7.61
CA ASN A 42 12.05 3.64 -8.53
C ASN A 42 12.00 2.11 -8.47
N TYR A 43 12.08 1.52 -7.26
CA TYR A 43 12.08 0.06 -7.11
C TYR A 43 10.77 -0.59 -7.56
N ARG A 44 9.62 0.05 -7.32
CA ARG A 44 8.33 -0.45 -7.79
C ARG A 44 8.25 -0.41 -9.32
N LYS A 45 8.72 0.67 -9.95
CA LYS A 45 8.75 0.76 -11.42
C LYS A 45 9.62 -0.32 -12.04
N GLU A 46 10.79 -0.56 -11.46
CA GLU A 46 11.73 -1.59 -11.92
C GLU A 46 11.15 -3.00 -11.74
N LEU A 47 10.54 -3.29 -10.57
CA LEU A 47 9.88 -4.56 -10.29
C LEU A 47 8.71 -4.83 -11.25
N THR A 48 7.91 -3.81 -11.59
CA THR A 48 6.83 -3.94 -12.58
C THR A 48 7.38 -4.29 -13.95
N GLY A 49 8.46 -3.63 -14.40
CA GLY A 49 9.10 -3.96 -15.68
C GLY A 49 9.58 -5.42 -15.76
N ILE A 50 10.15 -5.95 -14.66
CA ILE A 50 10.55 -7.37 -14.60
C ILE A 50 9.34 -8.31 -14.70
N LYS A 51 8.25 -7.99 -13.99
CA LYS A 51 7.02 -8.79 -14.05
C LYS A 51 6.39 -8.78 -15.43
N GLU A 52 6.39 -7.64 -16.12
CA GLU A 52 5.89 -7.53 -17.49
C GLU A 52 6.69 -8.40 -18.46
N LYS A 53 8.02 -8.40 -18.36
CA LYS A 53 8.90 -9.27 -19.17
C LYS A 53 8.60 -10.75 -18.95
N LYS A 54 8.54 -11.20 -17.68
CA LYS A 54 8.16 -12.58 -17.34
C LYS A 54 6.75 -12.94 -17.83
N GLY A 55 5.81 -12.00 -17.75
CA GLY A 55 4.46 -12.19 -18.29
C GLY A 55 4.45 -12.41 -19.81
N ARG A 56 5.24 -11.63 -20.56
CA ARG A 56 5.40 -11.79 -22.02
C ARG A 56 6.05 -13.12 -22.37
N GLU A 57 7.10 -13.52 -21.66
CA GLU A 57 7.77 -14.82 -21.82
C GLU A 57 6.76 -15.98 -21.73
N VAL A 58 5.89 -15.98 -20.72
CA VAL A 58 4.87 -17.02 -20.52
C VAL A 58 3.87 -17.08 -21.68
N VAL A 59 3.45 -15.92 -22.20
CA VAL A 59 2.52 -15.87 -23.34
C VAL A 59 3.19 -16.37 -24.62
N LEU A 60 4.42 -15.94 -24.87
CA LEU A 60 5.19 -16.37 -26.05
C LEU A 60 5.47 -17.87 -26.03
N LYS A 61 5.82 -18.45 -24.88
CA LYS A 61 5.97 -19.91 -24.72
C LYS A 61 4.74 -20.68 -25.18
N LYS A 62 3.54 -20.23 -24.78
CA LYS A 62 2.28 -20.86 -25.20
C LYS A 62 2.02 -20.73 -26.70
N ILE A 63 2.36 -19.59 -27.30
CA ILE A 63 2.20 -19.38 -28.74
C ILE A 63 3.14 -20.31 -29.51
N VAL A 64 4.41 -20.36 -29.13
CA VAL A 64 5.44 -21.24 -29.71
C VAL A 64 5.07 -22.72 -29.55
N GLU A 65 4.42 -23.10 -28.45
CA GLU A 65 3.93 -24.46 -28.21
C GLU A 65 2.79 -24.88 -29.14
N ILE A 66 1.86 -23.97 -29.47
CA ILE A 66 0.64 -24.29 -30.24
C ILE A 66 0.84 -24.18 -31.77
N LEU A 67 1.74 -23.31 -32.23
CA LEU A 67 1.93 -23.09 -33.66
C LEU A 67 2.36 -24.35 -34.45
N PRO A 68 3.25 -25.22 -33.91
CA PRO A 68 3.57 -26.50 -34.55
C PRO A 68 2.33 -27.39 -34.78
N ASP A 69 1.47 -27.55 -33.76
CA ASP A 69 0.24 -28.35 -33.86
C ASP A 69 -0.69 -27.80 -34.95
N LYS A 70 -0.79 -26.47 -35.07
CA LYS A 70 -1.55 -25.81 -36.14
C LYS A 70 -0.96 -26.13 -37.51
N THR A 71 0.36 -26.08 -37.67
CA THR A 71 1.02 -26.38 -38.94
C THR A 71 0.85 -27.85 -39.35
N ASP A 72 0.92 -28.77 -38.41
CA ASP A 72 0.69 -30.20 -38.63
C ASP A 72 -0.75 -30.49 -39.07
N LEU A 73 -1.72 -29.81 -38.45
CA LEU A 73 -3.13 -29.95 -38.79
C LEU A 73 -3.44 -29.43 -40.22
N LEU A 74 -2.89 -28.28 -40.59
CA LEU A 74 -3.04 -27.71 -41.94
C LEU A 74 -2.40 -28.61 -43.00
N GLU A 75 -1.25 -29.21 -42.69
CA GLU A 75 -0.60 -30.18 -43.56
C GLU A 75 -1.43 -31.46 -43.71
N TYR A 76 -1.96 -31.99 -42.61
CA TYR A 76 -2.82 -33.17 -42.61
C TYR A 76 -4.07 -32.95 -43.48
N TRP A 77 -4.78 -31.82 -43.29
CA TRP A 77 -5.98 -31.51 -44.09
C TRP A 77 -5.66 -31.30 -45.57
N SER A 78 -4.56 -30.61 -45.87
CA SER A 78 -4.12 -30.42 -47.27
C SER A 78 -3.85 -31.77 -47.95
N LYS A 79 -3.08 -32.66 -47.31
CA LYS A 79 -2.79 -34.00 -47.83
C LYS A 79 -4.05 -34.84 -48.00
N ASN A 80 -4.95 -34.82 -47.02
CA ASN A 80 -6.20 -35.58 -47.11
C ASN A 80 -7.09 -35.08 -48.26
N LEU A 81 -7.14 -33.77 -48.53
CA LEU A 81 -7.87 -33.23 -49.68
C LEU A 81 -7.19 -33.61 -51.01
N GLU A 82 -5.86 -33.58 -51.09
CA GLU A 82 -5.09 -33.99 -52.27
C GLU A 82 -5.32 -35.46 -52.63
N GLU A 83 -5.28 -36.36 -51.65
CA GLU A 83 -5.49 -37.80 -51.83
C GLU A 83 -6.90 -38.14 -52.35
N ASN A 84 -7.90 -37.33 -51.99
CA ASN A 84 -9.28 -37.54 -52.41
C ASN A 84 -9.63 -36.78 -53.69
N LEU A 85 -8.80 -35.84 -54.14
CA LEU A 85 -9.05 -35.02 -55.33
C LEU A 85 -9.23 -35.87 -56.60
N SER A 86 -8.44 -36.94 -56.74
CA SER A 86 -8.51 -37.83 -57.92
C SER A 86 -9.78 -38.68 -57.99
N ARG A 87 -10.61 -38.66 -56.93
CA ARG A 87 -11.89 -39.39 -56.85
C ARG A 87 -13.09 -38.52 -57.19
N ILE A 88 -12.87 -37.23 -57.44
CA ILE A 88 -13.94 -36.26 -57.71
C ILE A 88 -14.09 -36.10 -59.22
N ASN A 89 -15.31 -36.39 -59.71
CA ASN A 89 -15.66 -36.30 -61.13
C ASN A 89 -16.26 -34.94 -61.52
N ASP A 90 -16.55 -34.08 -60.55
CA ASP A 90 -17.07 -32.73 -60.77
C ASP A 90 -15.91 -31.73 -60.81
N ASP A 91 -15.67 -31.15 -61.99
CA ASP A 91 -14.59 -30.20 -62.22
C ASP A 91 -14.72 -28.92 -61.38
N ALA A 92 -15.95 -28.46 -61.10
CA ALA A 92 -16.18 -27.26 -60.29
C ALA A 92 -15.81 -27.52 -58.83
N LEU A 93 -16.24 -28.66 -58.28
CA LEU A 93 -15.89 -29.08 -56.92
C LEU A 93 -14.39 -29.39 -56.78
N ALA A 94 -13.79 -30.02 -57.79
CA ALA A 94 -12.36 -30.28 -57.82
C ALA A 94 -11.55 -28.97 -57.81
N GLN A 95 -12.04 -27.93 -58.49
CA GLN A 95 -11.41 -26.61 -58.48
C GLN A 95 -11.50 -25.93 -57.11
N GLU A 96 -12.66 -25.97 -56.46
CA GLU A 96 -12.86 -25.43 -55.11
C GLU A 96 -11.92 -26.10 -54.08
N ILE A 97 -11.74 -27.42 -54.18
CA ILE A 97 -10.82 -28.15 -53.29
C ILE A 97 -9.36 -27.77 -53.56
N ARG A 98 -8.96 -27.55 -54.82
CA ARG A 98 -7.61 -27.05 -55.15
C ARG A 98 -7.37 -25.67 -54.54
N GLU A 99 -8.36 -24.78 -54.58
CA GLU A 99 -8.28 -23.47 -53.94
C GLU A 99 -8.13 -23.60 -52.43
N LYS A 100 -8.88 -24.51 -51.80
CA LYS A 100 -8.77 -24.78 -50.36
C LYS A 100 -7.40 -25.34 -49.96
N ILE A 101 -6.83 -26.24 -50.75
CA ILE A 101 -5.47 -26.76 -50.55
C ILE A 101 -4.44 -25.62 -50.63
N MET A 102 -4.57 -24.72 -51.61
CA MET A 102 -3.68 -23.56 -51.72
C MET A 102 -3.81 -22.63 -50.52
N GLU A 103 -5.03 -22.41 -50.03
CA GLU A 103 -5.30 -21.61 -48.83
C GLU A 103 -4.63 -22.23 -47.59
N TYR A 104 -4.82 -23.53 -47.33
CA TYR A 104 -4.17 -24.21 -46.20
C TYR A 104 -2.65 -24.21 -46.28
N ARG A 105 -2.07 -24.41 -47.47
CA ARG A 105 -0.61 -24.33 -47.66
C ARG A 105 -0.08 -22.92 -47.37
N LYS A 106 -0.81 -21.89 -47.76
CA LYS A 106 -0.45 -20.50 -47.47
C LYS A 106 -0.56 -20.21 -45.97
N GLU A 107 -1.68 -20.60 -45.33
CA GLU A 107 -1.85 -20.45 -43.88
C GLU A 107 -0.77 -21.18 -43.08
N LYS A 108 -0.31 -22.35 -43.57
CA LYS A 108 0.80 -23.07 -42.98
C LYS A 108 2.11 -22.26 -43.07
N GLN A 109 2.44 -21.74 -44.26
CA GLN A 109 3.64 -20.92 -44.43
C GLN A 109 3.60 -19.66 -43.54
N ASP A 110 2.45 -18.99 -43.46
CA ASP A 110 2.27 -17.82 -42.61
C ASP A 110 2.48 -18.20 -41.12
N ALA A 111 1.97 -19.36 -40.68
CA ALA A 111 2.17 -19.87 -39.32
C ALA A 111 3.62 -20.28 -39.03
N GLU A 112 4.37 -20.83 -40.00
CA GLU A 112 5.80 -21.15 -39.86
C GLU A 112 6.66 -19.89 -39.74
N ILE A 113 6.32 -18.84 -40.50
CA ILE A 113 6.95 -17.51 -40.39
C ILE A 113 6.66 -16.92 -39.01
N GLU A 114 5.40 -16.96 -38.57
CA GLU A 114 5.01 -16.50 -37.24
C GLU A 114 5.76 -17.28 -36.14
N PHE A 115 5.85 -18.60 -36.26
CA PHE A 115 6.58 -19.44 -35.31
C PHE A 115 8.04 -19.01 -35.19
N SER A 116 8.72 -18.82 -36.33
CA SER A 116 10.12 -18.41 -36.34
C SER A 116 10.31 -17.04 -35.68
N ALA A 117 9.46 -16.07 -36.02
CA ALA A 117 9.49 -14.74 -35.43
C ALA A 117 9.22 -14.75 -33.91
N LYS A 118 8.28 -15.59 -33.45
CA LYS A 118 7.93 -15.73 -32.03
C LYS A 118 8.99 -16.48 -31.24
N LEU A 119 9.67 -17.43 -31.86
CA LEU A 119 10.79 -18.15 -31.28
C LEU A 119 11.98 -17.22 -31.06
N ASP A 120 12.30 -16.38 -32.05
CA ASP A 120 13.36 -15.36 -31.93
C ASP A 120 13.04 -14.33 -30.84
N GLU A 121 11.79 -13.85 -30.79
CA GLU A 121 11.31 -12.93 -29.73
C GLU A 121 11.44 -13.56 -28.34
N LEU A 122 11.12 -14.85 -28.21
CA LEU A 122 11.23 -15.59 -26.96
C LEU A 122 12.69 -15.74 -26.53
N ASP A 123 13.60 -16.10 -27.45
CA ASP A 123 15.04 -16.24 -27.16
C ASP A 123 15.67 -14.91 -26.72
N GLU A 124 15.29 -13.79 -27.33
CA GLU A 124 15.75 -12.47 -26.88
C GLU A 124 15.29 -12.16 -25.45
N ILE A 125 14.01 -12.39 -25.13
CA ILE A 125 13.46 -12.18 -23.79
C ILE A 125 14.10 -13.12 -22.76
N GLU A 126 14.30 -14.39 -23.10
CA GLU A 126 14.97 -15.36 -22.22
C GLU A 126 16.43 -14.97 -21.96
N LYS A 127 17.15 -14.43 -22.95
CA LYS A 127 18.51 -13.88 -22.76
C LYS A 127 18.51 -12.64 -21.85
N GLU A 128 17.52 -11.77 -21.98
CA GLU A 128 17.38 -10.62 -21.09
C GLU A 128 17.07 -11.03 -19.64
N ILE A 129 16.27 -12.06 -19.44
CA ILE A 129 15.89 -12.58 -18.11
C ILE A 129 17.02 -13.42 -17.49
N SER A 130 17.72 -14.22 -18.29
CA SER A 130 18.79 -15.12 -17.85
C SER A 130 20.13 -14.43 -17.59
N ARG A 131 20.29 -13.15 -17.99
CA ARG A 131 21.35 -12.32 -17.39
C ARG A 131 21.07 -12.28 -15.89
N ASP A 132 21.96 -12.88 -15.10
CA ASP A 132 21.96 -13.04 -13.62
C ASP A 132 21.38 -11.87 -12.81
N SER A 133 21.32 -10.67 -13.39
CA SER A 133 20.63 -9.51 -12.85
C SER A 133 19.10 -9.62 -12.74
N VAL A 134 18.35 -10.41 -13.53
CA VAL A 134 16.86 -10.30 -13.56
C VAL A 134 16.15 -11.31 -12.66
N GLU A 135 16.56 -12.57 -12.61
CA GLU A 135 15.92 -13.56 -11.73
C GLU A 135 16.14 -13.27 -10.25
N ASN A 136 17.36 -12.89 -9.86
CA ASN A 136 17.68 -12.52 -8.48
C ASN A 136 17.24 -11.09 -8.12
N SER A 137 17.06 -10.18 -9.10
CA SER A 137 16.61 -8.81 -8.79
C SER A 137 15.14 -8.73 -8.43
N GLY A 138 14.26 -9.60 -8.95
CA GLY A 138 12.84 -9.55 -8.60
C GLY A 138 12.61 -9.73 -7.08
N GLU A 139 13.20 -10.78 -6.51
CA GLU A 139 13.15 -11.01 -5.05
C GLU A 139 13.91 -9.95 -4.26
N TRP A 140 15.09 -9.55 -4.74
CA TRP A 140 15.88 -8.52 -4.08
C TRP A 140 15.14 -7.17 -4.03
N LEU A 141 14.51 -6.75 -5.13
CA LEU A 141 13.68 -5.55 -5.23
C LEU A 141 12.47 -5.64 -4.31
N ALA A 142 11.81 -6.79 -4.24
CA ALA A 142 10.69 -7.00 -3.31
C ALA A 142 11.13 -6.81 -1.85
N ARG A 143 12.28 -7.39 -1.45
CA ARG A 143 12.86 -7.20 -0.11
C ARG A 143 13.24 -5.74 0.14
N LYS A 144 13.77 -5.02 -0.86
CA LYS A 144 14.09 -3.60 -0.76
C LYS A 144 12.84 -2.72 -0.60
N ILE A 145 11.78 -2.99 -1.36
CA ILE A 145 10.50 -2.30 -1.23
C ILE A 145 9.96 -2.49 0.19
N GLU A 146 9.90 -3.73 0.69
CA GLU A 146 9.42 -4.01 2.05
C GLU A 146 10.25 -3.28 3.11
N SER A 147 11.59 -3.30 2.99
CA SER A 147 12.48 -2.59 3.90
C SER A 147 12.22 -1.08 3.90
N HIS A 148 12.05 -0.48 2.72
CA HIS A 148 11.83 0.96 2.59
C HIS A 148 10.42 1.37 3.05
N GLU A 149 9.40 0.53 2.87
CA GLU A 149 8.06 0.76 3.41
C GLU A 149 8.06 0.75 4.94
N LYS A 150 8.76 -0.21 5.56
CA LYS A 150 8.94 -0.24 7.02
C LYS A 150 9.65 1.02 7.53
N SER A 151 10.74 1.42 6.89
CA SER A 151 11.45 2.65 7.25
C SER A 151 10.60 3.90 7.07
N LEU A 152 9.84 3.99 5.97
CA LEU A 152 8.95 5.11 5.69
C LEU A 152 7.84 5.22 6.75
N ASN A 153 7.23 4.10 7.13
CA ASN A 153 6.21 4.06 8.18
C ASN A 153 6.79 4.49 9.53
N PHE A 154 8.00 4.04 9.85
CA PHE A 154 8.72 4.51 11.03
C PHE A 154 8.91 6.04 10.99
N TRP A 155 9.48 6.59 9.91
CA TRP A 155 9.75 8.02 9.84
C TRP A 155 8.48 8.88 9.82
N LYS A 156 7.39 8.40 9.21
CA LYS A 156 6.09 9.09 9.23
C LYS A 156 5.45 9.12 10.62
N SER A 157 5.67 8.09 11.43
CA SER A 157 5.15 8.01 12.80
C SER A 157 6.12 8.54 13.87
N TYR A 158 7.38 8.75 13.50
CA TYR A 158 8.40 9.26 14.40
C TYR A 158 8.08 10.69 14.83
N LYS A 159 7.88 10.87 16.14
CA LYS A 159 7.72 12.19 16.76
C LYS A 159 9.03 12.63 17.39
N THR A 160 9.40 13.89 17.18
CA THR A 160 10.55 14.48 17.86
C THR A 160 10.25 14.66 19.35
N GLU A 161 11.29 14.78 20.18
CA GLU A 161 11.11 15.06 21.61
C GLU A 161 10.36 16.38 21.87
N GLU A 162 10.56 17.38 21.01
CA GLU A 162 9.80 18.64 21.06
C GLU A 162 8.31 18.42 20.79
N GLU A 163 7.96 17.60 19.79
CA GLU A 163 6.56 17.25 19.46
C GLU A 163 5.91 16.44 20.59
N LYS A 164 6.63 15.47 21.18
CA LYS A 164 6.14 14.69 22.33
C LYS A 164 5.87 15.58 23.54
N ARG A 165 6.79 16.48 23.86
CA ARG A 165 6.63 17.44 24.98
C ARG A 165 5.46 18.39 24.73
N ALA A 166 5.29 18.87 23.50
CA ALA A 166 4.17 19.75 23.14
C ALA A 166 2.81 19.04 23.26
N GLU A 167 2.72 17.76 22.86
CA GLU A 167 1.51 16.95 23.07
C GLU A 167 1.22 16.71 24.55
N GLU A 168 2.25 16.45 25.36
CA GLU A 168 2.10 16.27 26.80
C GLU A 168 1.59 17.54 27.49
N ILE A 169 2.09 18.72 27.09
CA ILE A 169 1.59 20.02 27.59
C ILE A 169 0.12 20.21 27.21
N LYS A 170 -0.24 20.00 25.93
CA LYS A 170 -1.63 20.11 25.48
C LYS A 170 -2.57 19.14 26.21
N ARG A 171 -2.11 17.92 26.48
CA ARG A 171 -2.86 16.92 27.24
C ARG A 171 -3.05 17.36 28.70
N LYS A 172 -1.99 17.85 29.36
CA LYS A 172 -2.10 18.36 30.74
C LYS A 172 -3.02 19.58 30.82
N GLU A 173 -3.03 20.45 29.79
CA GLU A 173 -3.96 21.57 29.72
C GLU A 173 -5.42 21.14 29.54
N SER A 174 -5.67 20.14 28.69
CA SER A 174 -7.04 19.63 28.50
C SER A 174 -7.55 18.89 29.73
N GLU A 175 -6.70 18.13 30.42
CA GLU A 175 -7.01 17.49 31.71
C GLU A 175 -7.36 18.53 32.78
N LYS A 176 -6.57 19.62 32.90
CA LYS A 176 -6.86 20.73 33.83
C LYS A 176 -8.19 21.42 33.53
N LYS A 177 -8.47 21.69 32.24
CA LYS A 177 -9.76 22.29 31.83
C LYS A 177 -10.94 21.38 32.15
N ALA A 178 -10.79 20.08 31.93
CA ALA A 178 -11.83 19.10 32.28
C ALA A 178 -12.07 19.02 33.79
N GLU A 179 -11.02 19.10 34.60
CA GLU A 179 -11.11 19.09 36.07
C GLU A 179 -11.77 20.36 36.61
N GLU A 180 -11.45 21.53 36.04
CA GLU A 180 -12.08 22.80 36.40
C GLU A 180 -13.59 22.81 36.07
N ILE A 181 -13.99 22.21 34.95
CA ILE A 181 -15.41 22.05 34.59
C ILE A 181 -16.13 21.18 35.62
N LYS A 182 -15.55 20.02 35.98
CA LYS A 182 -16.13 19.12 37.01
C LYS A 182 -16.26 19.82 38.36
N ARG A 183 -15.26 20.62 38.75
CA ARG A 183 -15.29 21.38 40.00
C ARG A 183 -16.42 22.41 40.00
N LYS A 184 -16.56 23.22 38.94
CA LYS A 184 -17.67 24.18 38.79
C LYS A 184 -19.03 23.52 38.80
N GLU A 185 -19.15 22.33 38.21
CA GLU A 185 -20.40 21.56 38.21
C GLU A 185 -20.75 21.04 39.61
N SER A 186 -19.76 20.58 40.38
CA SER A 186 -19.95 20.18 41.78
C SER A 186 -20.29 21.35 42.71
N GLU A 187 -19.67 22.52 42.50
CA GLU A 187 -19.97 23.74 43.26
C GLU A 187 -21.40 24.23 43.01
N LYS A 188 -21.88 24.19 41.75
CA LYS A 188 -23.28 24.50 41.43
C LYS A 188 -24.27 23.57 42.12
N LYS A 189 -24.01 22.25 42.12
CA LYS A 189 -24.87 21.27 42.82
C LYS A 189 -24.91 21.52 44.33
N ALA A 190 -23.75 21.81 44.93
CA ALA A 190 -23.67 22.12 46.36
C ALA A 190 -24.42 23.42 46.73
N ASP A 191 -24.35 24.45 45.88
CA ASP A 191 -25.07 25.71 46.08
C ASP A 191 -26.59 25.55 45.89
N GLU A 192 -27.03 24.71 44.95
CA GLU A 192 -28.44 24.35 44.80
C GLU A 192 -28.98 23.58 46.02
N GLU A 193 -28.21 22.63 46.55
CA GLU A 193 -28.55 21.90 47.78
C GLU A 193 -28.66 22.82 49.00
N LYS A 194 -27.73 23.78 49.15
CA LYS A 194 -27.82 24.81 50.22
C LYS A 194 -29.06 25.66 50.09
N LYS A 195 -29.38 26.15 48.89
CA LYS A 195 -30.61 26.94 48.66
C LYS A 195 -31.87 26.16 49.00
N ILE A 196 -31.93 24.88 48.64
CA ILE A 196 -33.05 23.99 48.99
C ILE A 196 -33.16 23.81 50.50
N MET A 197 -32.02 23.65 51.19
CA MET A 197 -32.00 23.50 52.65
C MET A 197 -32.47 24.77 53.37
N ASP A 198 -32.02 25.95 52.91
CA ASP A 198 -32.42 27.24 53.47
C ASP A 198 -33.92 27.52 53.26
N LEU A 199 -34.46 27.19 52.09
CA LEU A 199 -35.90 27.29 51.82
C LEU A 199 -36.72 26.35 52.72
N LYS A 200 -36.25 25.12 52.95
CA LYS A 200 -36.89 24.19 53.89
C LYS A 200 -36.87 24.71 55.33
N ASN A 201 -35.78 25.33 55.76
CA ASN A 201 -35.67 25.92 57.09
C ASN A 201 -36.63 27.11 57.27
N LYS A 202 -36.72 28.01 56.29
CA LYS A 202 -37.70 29.11 56.29
C LYS A 202 -39.14 28.61 56.36
N LEU A 203 -39.50 27.63 55.55
CA LEU A 203 -40.83 26.99 55.58
C LEU A 203 -41.13 26.32 56.94
N ALA A 204 -40.13 25.72 57.58
CA ALA A 204 -40.29 25.13 58.91
C ALA A 204 -40.47 26.20 60.01
N GLU A 205 -39.79 27.33 59.91
CA GLU A 205 -39.99 28.48 60.81
C GLU A 205 -41.37 29.11 60.64
N GLU A 206 -41.83 29.33 59.41
CA GLU A 206 -43.19 29.84 59.13
C GLU A 206 -44.27 28.91 59.70
N LYS A 207 -44.12 27.59 59.53
CA LYS A 207 -45.03 26.62 60.16
C LYS A 207 -45.01 26.70 61.69
N LYS A 208 -43.85 26.89 62.32
CA LYS A 208 -43.75 27.08 63.78
C LYS A 208 -44.44 28.37 64.23
N VAL A 209 -44.26 29.47 63.50
CA VAL A 209 -44.88 30.77 63.79
C VAL A 209 -46.40 30.68 63.65
N MET A 210 -46.92 30.04 62.60
CA MET A 210 -48.36 29.82 62.41
C MET A 210 -48.94 28.94 63.52
N SER A 211 -48.25 27.89 63.95
CA SER A 211 -48.73 27.06 65.08
C SER A 211 -48.74 27.81 66.41
N LYS A 212 -47.80 28.75 66.62
CA LYS A 212 -47.77 29.61 67.81
C LYS A 212 -48.89 30.65 67.79
N LYS A 213 -49.22 31.23 66.63
CA LYS A 213 -50.38 32.12 66.45
C LYS A 213 -51.70 31.39 66.69
N ALA A 214 -51.89 30.22 66.10
CA ALA A 214 -53.09 29.39 66.29
C ALA A 214 -53.28 28.91 67.75
N LYS A 215 -52.18 28.76 68.52
CA LYS A 215 -52.25 28.47 69.96
C LYS A 215 -52.59 29.70 70.81
N LYS A 216 -52.25 30.92 70.36
CA LYS A 216 -52.63 32.16 71.05
C LYS A 216 -54.11 32.48 70.86
N GLU A 217 -54.65 32.33 69.65
CA GLU A 217 -56.09 32.55 69.39
C GLU A 217 -56.99 31.58 70.17
N LYS A 218 -56.57 30.33 70.38
CA LYS A 218 -57.31 29.37 71.23
C LYS A 218 -57.31 29.67 72.74
N ILE A 219 -56.45 30.59 73.20
CA ILE A 219 -56.38 31.00 74.61
C ILE A 219 -57.24 32.24 74.86
N GLU A 220 -57.46 33.08 73.84
CA GLU A 220 -58.28 34.30 73.95
C GLU A 220 -59.80 34.05 73.81
N ASP A 221 -60.22 32.88 73.32
CA ASP A 221 -61.64 32.47 73.18
C ASP A 221 -62.17 31.58 74.35
N LYS A 222 -61.55 31.63 75.54
CA LYS A 222 -62.00 30.91 76.75
C LYS A 222 -62.21 31.86 77.92
#